data_AF-Q97TF9-F1
#
_entry.id   AF-Q97TF9-F1
#
_cell.length_a   1.000
_cell.length_b   1.000
_cell.length_c   1.000
_cell.angle_alpha   90.00
_cell.angle_beta   90.00
_cell.angle_gamma   90.00
#
_symmetry.space_group_name_H-M   'P 1'
#
loop_
_entity.id
_entity.type
_entity.pdbx_description
1 polymer ?
#
loop_
_entity_poly.entity_id
_entity_poly.type
_entity_poly.pdbx_seq_one_letter_code
_entity_poly.pdbx_strand_id
1 'polypeptide(L)'
;MRFNVATKLYNHQMRINYYTLCMNTVVCPQIKKYYKNLIAAELKESRRLVIRSTFTNEYREPRREFTLEELSKYNGENGKPAYVAVNGTVYDLSLAPSWGGGTHFGLYAGKDLSSEFNSCHKGIMSILTSLPRVGALIKEKII
;
A
#
# COMPACT_ATOMS: atom_id res chain seq x y z
N MET A 1 2.91 27.62 17.73
CA MET A 1 2.35 27.28 16.39
C MET A 1 2.12 25.78 16.28
N ARG A 2 0.92 25.34 15.91
CA ARG A 2 0.68 23.91 15.58
C ARG A 2 1.31 23.63 14.21
N PHE A 3 2.45 22.95 14.18
CA PHE A 3 3.01 22.47 12.92
C PHE A 3 2.01 21.54 12.22
N ASN A 4 1.72 21.82 10.95
CA ASN A 4 0.89 21.00 10.08
C ASN A 4 1.49 19.58 9.99
N VAL A 5 0.65 18.54 9.99
CA VAL A 5 1.05 17.14 9.84
C VAL A 5 1.95 16.95 8.61
N ALA A 6 1.64 17.63 7.50
CA ALA A 6 2.45 17.61 6.28
C ALA A 6 3.90 18.07 6.52
N THR A 7 4.10 19.18 7.25
CA THR A 7 5.44 19.69 7.60
C THR A 7 6.21 18.69 8.46
N LYS A 8 5.53 18.03 9.41
CA LYS A 8 6.18 17.01 10.25
C LYS A 8 6.59 15.80 9.43
N LEU A 9 5.71 15.30 8.55
CA LEU A 9 6.00 14.18 7.65
C LEU A 9 7.17 14.49 6.71
N TYR A 10 7.22 15.72 6.16
CA TYR A 10 8.34 16.17 5.35
C TYR A 10 9.67 16.10 6.13
N ASN A 11 9.70 16.59 7.37
CA ASN A 11 10.90 16.54 8.20
C ASN A 11 11.32 15.11 8.57
N HIS A 12 10.37 14.20 8.76
CA HIS A 12 10.69 12.78 8.93
C HIS A 12 11.27 12.17 7.65
N GLN A 13 10.69 12.47 6.48
CA GLN A 13 11.19 11.99 5.19
C GLN A 13 12.62 12.47 4.92
N MET A 14 12.91 13.74 5.18
CA MET A 14 14.26 14.30 5.02
C MET A 14 15.29 13.57 5.90
N ARG A 15 14.93 13.27 7.16
CA ARG A 15 15.80 12.50 8.07
C ARG A 15 15.99 11.06 7.60
N ILE A 16 14.92 10.39 7.14
CA ILE A 16 15.01 9.04 6.58
C ILE A 16 15.97 9.02 5.38
N ASN A 17 15.85 9.98 4.47
CA ASN A 17 16.73 10.08 3.30
C ASN A 17 18.19 10.27 3.73
N TYR A 18 18.45 11.18 4.67
CA TYR A 18 19.78 11.42 5.20
C TYR A 18 20.37 10.17 5.88
N TYR A 19 19.62 9.50 6.75
CA TYR A 19 20.08 8.29 7.42
C TYR A 19 20.31 7.14 6.44
N THR A 20 19.49 7.04 5.38
CA THR A 20 19.65 6.03 4.33
C THR A 20 20.93 6.27 3.54
N LEU A 21 21.22 7.52 3.17
CA LEU A 21 22.49 7.91 2.56
C LEU A 21 23.66 7.48 3.45
N CYS A 22 23.67 7.91 4.71
CA CYS A 22 24.73 7.56 5.66
C CYS A 22 24.90 6.04 5.84
N MET A 23 23.80 5.29 5.93
CA MET A 23 23.83 3.82 6.05
C MET A 23 24.46 3.15 4.82
N ASN A 24 24.19 3.67 3.62
CA ASN A 24 24.66 3.10 2.36
C ASN A 24 26.12 3.48 2.05
N THR A 25 26.59 4.63 2.53
CA THR A 25 27.97 5.11 2.30
C THR A 25 28.99 4.52 3.28
N VAL A 26 28.55 4.00 4.43
CA VAL A 26 29.46 3.45 5.46
C VAL A 26 29.66 1.95 5.30
N VAL A 27 30.88 1.46 5.56
CA VAL A 27 31.19 0.01 5.53
C VAL A 27 30.91 -0.65 6.88
N CYS A 28 31.20 0.04 7.98
CA CYS A 28 31.14 -0.50 9.35
C CYS A 28 29.74 -1.04 9.73
N PRO A 29 29.61 -2.33 10.09
CA PRO A 29 28.32 -2.94 10.44
C PRO A 29 27.60 -2.27 11.61
N GLN A 30 28.36 -1.81 12.62
CA GLN A 30 27.83 -1.16 13.81
C GLN A 30 27.17 0.17 13.46
N ILE A 31 27.82 0.95 12.58
CA ILE A 31 27.29 2.23 12.09
C ILE A 31 26.06 1.99 11.20
N LYS A 32 26.07 0.95 10.34
CA LYS A 32 24.88 0.55 9.56
C LYS A 32 23.70 0.23 10.47
N LYS A 33 23.93 -0.56 11.54
CA LYS A 33 22.90 -0.92 12.52
C LYS A 33 22.34 0.31 13.22
N TYR A 34 23.19 1.28 13.58
CA TYR A 34 22.76 2.54 14.18
C TYR A 34 21.79 3.31 13.26
N TYR A 35 22.18 3.56 12.00
CA TYR A 35 21.30 4.28 11.06
C TYR A 35 20.03 3.49 10.71
N LYS A 36 20.11 2.16 10.61
CA LYS A 36 18.91 1.30 10.45
C LYS A 36 17.91 1.51 11.58
N ASN A 37 18.37 1.62 12.83
CA ASN A 37 17.50 1.87 13.98
C ASN A 37 16.89 3.28 13.94
N LEU A 38 17.66 4.30 13.53
CA LEU A 38 17.14 5.65 13.35
C LEU A 38 16.07 5.71 12.26
N ILE A 39 16.29 5.07 11.11
CA ILE A 39 15.30 4.97 10.02
C ILE A 39 14.00 4.32 10.56
N ALA A 40 14.12 3.21 11.29
CA ALA A 40 12.96 2.55 11.88
C ALA A 40 12.19 3.45 12.86
N ALA A 41 12.89 4.26 13.66
CA ALA A 41 12.27 5.22 14.58
C ALA A 41 11.53 6.34 13.83
N GLU A 42 12.13 6.91 12.79
CA GLU A 42 11.49 7.96 11.96
C GLU A 42 10.25 7.42 11.23
N LEU A 43 10.32 6.20 10.69
CA LEU A 43 9.18 5.53 10.05
C LEU A 43 8.04 5.28 11.05
N LYS A 44 8.36 4.88 12.28
CA LYS A 44 7.37 4.66 13.35
C LYS A 44 6.64 5.95 13.71
N GLU A 45 7.36 7.05 13.89
CA GLU A 45 6.73 8.35 14.20
C GLU A 45 5.95 8.92 13.01
N SER A 46 6.46 8.77 11.78
CA SER A 46 5.72 9.14 10.57
C SER A 46 4.39 8.41 10.48
N ARG A 47 4.40 7.08 10.67
CA ARG A 47 3.20 6.26 10.69
C ARG A 47 2.23 6.72 11.78
N ARG A 48 2.73 7.00 13.00
CA ARG A 48 1.91 7.49 14.11
C ARG A 48 1.24 8.83 13.79
N LEU A 49 1.94 9.74 13.11
CA LEU A 49 1.39 11.03 12.68
C LEU A 49 0.28 10.85 11.65
N VAL A 50 0.47 9.98 10.65
CA VAL A 50 -0.55 9.63 9.65
C VAL A 50 -1.75 9.02 10.34
N ILE A 51 -1.56 7.95 11.12
CA ILE A 51 -2.63 7.30 11.90
C ILE A 51 -3.39 8.32 12.72
N ARG A 52 -2.72 9.18 13.50
CA ARG A 52 -3.42 10.19 14.30
C ARG A 52 -4.21 11.20 13.46
N SER A 53 -3.75 11.50 12.25
CA SER A 53 -4.46 12.40 11.32
C SER A 53 -5.60 11.71 10.56
N THR A 54 -5.55 10.39 10.38
CA THR A 54 -6.57 9.61 9.68
C THR A 54 -7.61 9.05 10.64
N PHE A 55 -7.25 8.70 11.87
CA PHE A 55 -8.13 8.20 12.92
C PHE A 55 -9.07 9.27 13.51
N THR A 56 -8.90 10.56 13.17
CA THR A 56 -9.98 11.56 13.36
C THR A 56 -11.13 11.39 12.36
N ASN A 57 -11.07 10.37 11.49
CA ASN A 57 -12.13 9.96 10.58
C ASN A 57 -12.34 8.46 10.80
N GLU A 58 -13.19 8.12 11.77
CA GLU A 58 -13.57 6.74 12.10
C GLU A 58 -13.98 5.96 10.85
N TYR A 59 -13.43 4.75 10.70
CA TYR A 59 -13.88 3.64 9.85
C TYR A 59 -14.87 4.00 8.74
N ARG A 60 -14.39 4.69 7.71
CA ARG A 60 -15.09 4.68 6.42
C ARG A 60 -14.58 3.47 5.66
N GLU A 61 -15.46 2.47 5.51
CA GLU A 61 -15.43 1.56 4.37
C GLU A 61 -14.97 2.35 3.13
N PRO A 62 -14.01 1.86 2.35
CA PRO A 62 -13.41 2.63 1.29
C PRO A 62 -14.49 3.10 0.31
N ARG A 63 -14.82 4.39 0.35
CA ARG A 63 -15.90 5.04 -0.41
C ARG A 63 -15.61 5.20 -1.90
N ARG A 64 -14.55 4.54 -2.39
CA ARG A 64 -14.14 4.68 -3.77
C ARG A 64 -14.73 3.56 -4.61
N GLU A 65 -15.50 3.96 -5.59
CA GLU A 65 -15.96 3.08 -6.64
C GLU A 65 -14.91 3.06 -7.76
N PHE A 66 -14.73 1.89 -8.37
CA PHE A 66 -13.86 1.67 -9.50
C PHE A 66 -14.67 1.04 -10.63
N THR A 67 -14.55 1.59 -11.83
CA THR A 67 -14.84 0.84 -13.05
C THR A 67 -13.70 -0.12 -13.38
N LEU A 68 -13.92 -1.07 -14.29
CA LEU A 68 -12.83 -1.93 -14.80
C LEU A 68 -11.74 -1.11 -15.49
N GLU A 69 -12.11 -0.07 -16.25
CA GLU A 69 -11.15 0.81 -16.91
C GLU A 69 -10.29 1.56 -15.88
N GLU A 70 -10.90 2.11 -14.83
CA GLU A 70 -10.15 2.77 -13.76
C GLU A 70 -9.27 1.80 -13.01
N LEU A 71 -9.77 0.60 -12.68
CA LEU A 71 -9.00 -0.44 -12.01
C LEU A 71 -7.76 -0.84 -12.83
N SER A 72 -7.88 -0.92 -14.17
CA SER A 72 -6.76 -1.26 -15.06
C SER A 72 -5.54 -0.33 -14.95
N LYS A 73 -5.75 0.90 -14.47
CA LYS A 73 -4.67 1.88 -14.25
C LYS A 73 -3.81 1.56 -13.02
N TYR A 74 -4.24 0.62 -12.17
CA TYR A 74 -3.58 0.18 -10.95
C TYR A 74 -2.94 -1.20 -11.13
N ASN A 75 -2.07 -1.32 -12.11
CA ASN A 75 -1.44 -2.57 -12.52
C ASN A 75 -0.05 -2.81 -11.90
N GLY A 76 0.45 -1.92 -11.03
CA GLY A 76 1.78 -2.02 -10.44
C GLY A 76 2.93 -1.49 -11.32
N GLU A 77 2.66 -1.03 -12.54
CA GLU A 77 3.69 -0.54 -13.46
C GLU A 77 4.00 0.94 -13.22
N ASN A 78 5.21 1.37 -13.60
CA ASN A 78 5.64 2.78 -13.56
C ASN A 78 5.46 3.44 -12.16
N GLY A 79 5.61 2.66 -11.09
CA GLY A 79 5.43 3.12 -9.72
C GLY A 79 3.98 3.33 -9.29
N LYS A 80 3.01 2.93 -10.12
CA LYS A 80 1.59 2.92 -9.73
C LYS A 80 1.30 1.77 -8.76
N PRO A 81 0.24 1.88 -7.93
CA PRO A 81 -0.17 0.80 -7.06
C PRO A 81 -0.62 -0.44 -7.86
N ALA A 82 -0.57 -1.61 -7.24
CA ALA A 82 -1.08 -2.87 -7.78
C ALA A 82 -2.39 -3.25 -7.07
N TYR A 83 -3.54 -3.08 -7.74
CA TYR A 83 -4.86 -3.38 -7.18
C TYR A 83 -5.53 -4.55 -7.91
N VAL A 84 -6.37 -5.30 -7.23
CA VAL A 84 -7.25 -6.31 -7.85
C VAL A 84 -8.64 -6.22 -7.25
N ALA A 85 -9.66 -6.56 -8.03
CA ALA A 85 -10.98 -6.81 -7.49
C ALA A 85 -11.17 -8.31 -7.22
N VAL A 86 -11.74 -8.65 -6.05
CA VAL A 86 -12.21 -9.99 -5.72
C VAL A 86 -13.60 -9.85 -5.10
N ASN A 87 -14.58 -10.52 -5.71
CA ASN A 87 -15.99 -10.50 -5.32
C ASN A 87 -16.52 -9.07 -5.12
N GLY A 88 -16.17 -8.16 -6.04
CA GLY A 88 -16.61 -6.76 -6.01
C GLY A 88 -15.85 -5.85 -5.04
N THR A 89 -14.92 -6.35 -4.22
CA THR A 89 -14.06 -5.52 -3.37
C THR A 89 -12.69 -5.32 -4.01
N VAL A 90 -12.19 -4.09 -4.03
CA VAL A 90 -10.85 -3.75 -4.55
C VAL A 90 -9.83 -3.76 -3.41
N TYR A 91 -8.79 -4.55 -3.55
CA TYR A 91 -7.70 -4.74 -2.59
C TYR A 91 -6.39 -4.16 -3.11
N ASP A 92 -5.61 -3.57 -2.21
CA ASP A 92 -4.26 -3.10 -2.49
C ASP A 92 -3.22 -4.20 -2.21
N LEU A 93 -2.51 -4.60 -3.27
CA LEU A 93 -1.47 -5.63 -3.23
C LEU A 93 -0.07 -5.04 -3.27
N SER A 94 0.08 -3.71 -3.29
CA SER A 94 1.37 -3.03 -3.54
C SER A 94 2.47 -3.40 -2.53
N LEU A 95 2.07 -3.81 -1.32
CA LEU A 95 2.99 -4.24 -0.26
C LEU A 95 2.96 -5.75 0.00
N ALA A 96 2.21 -6.52 -0.80
CA ALA A 96 2.16 -7.97 -0.69
C ALA A 96 3.35 -8.58 -1.46
N PRO A 97 4.30 -9.26 -0.77
CA PRO A 97 5.50 -9.78 -1.44
C PRO A 97 5.20 -10.80 -2.55
N SER A 98 4.11 -11.55 -2.43
CA SER A 98 3.65 -12.50 -3.45
C SER A 98 3.20 -11.84 -4.76
N TRP A 99 2.99 -10.52 -4.75
CA TRP A 99 2.55 -9.70 -5.88
C TRP A 99 3.62 -8.70 -6.34
N GLY A 100 4.90 -8.99 -6.09
CA GLY A 100 6.02 -8.16 -6.51
C GLY A 100 5.95 -7.82 -8.01
N GLY A 101 6.06 -6.54 -8.35
CA GLY A 101 5.94 -6.06 -9.73
C GLY A 101 4.50 -6.11 -10.30
N GLY A 102 3.49 -6.30 -9.46
CA GLY A 102 2.08 -6.35 -9.88
C GLY A 102 1.66 -7.69 -10.49
N THR A 103 2.42 -8.76 -10.25
CA THR A 103 2.16 -10.08 -10.85
C THR A 103 2.15 -11.23 -9.84
N HIS A 104 1.36 -12.27 -10.11
CA HIS A 104 1.31 -13.48 -9.28
C HIS A 104 0.94 -14.70 -10.14
N PHE A 105 1.86 -15.65 -10.33
CA PHE A 105 1.65 -16.87 -11.13
C PHE A 105 1.02 -16.61 -12.52
N GLY A 106 1.51 -15.61 -13.25
CA GLY A 106 1.00 -15.25 -14.59
C GLY A 106 -0.26 -14.38 -14.59
N LEU A 107 -0.81 -14.06 -13.41
CA LEU A 107 -1.84 -13.05 -13.24
C LEU A 107 -1.21 -11.67 -13.09
N TYR A 108 -1.97 -10.66 -13.47
CA TYR A 108 -1.57 -9.25 -13.45
C TYR A 108 -2.60 -8.44 -12.66
N ALA A 109 -2.10 -7.47 -11.89
CA ALA A 109 -2.93 -6.48 -11.22
C ALA A 109 -3.68 -5.58 -12.24
N GLY A 110 -4.64 -4.81 -11.73
CA GLY A 110 -5.53 -3.96 -12.50
C GLY A 110 -6.77 -4.69 -13.05
N LYS A 111 -7.13 -5.84 -12.49
CA LYS A 111 -8.20 -6.71 -13.00
C LYS A 111 -9.16 -7.17 -11.90
N ASP A 112 -10.36 -7.56 -12.32
CA ASP A 112 -11.20 -8.45 -11.52
C ASP A 112 -10.68 -9.88 -11.66
N LEU A 113 -10.18 -10.42 -10.54
CA LEU A 113 -9.61 -11.76 -10.46
C LEU A 113 -10.46 -12.67 -9.57
N SER A 114 -11.77 -12.39 -9.46
CA SER A 114 -12.71 -13.18 -8.66
C SER A 114 -12.70 -14.66 -9.06
N SER A 115 -12.71 -14.95 -10.35
CA SER A 115 -12.74 -16.33 -10.86
C SER A 115 -11.46 -17.09 -10.53
N GLU A 116 -10.31 -16.47 -10.76
CA GLU A 116 -8.98 -17.02 -10.50
C GLU A 116 -8.77 -17.22 -9.00
N PHE A 117 -9.17 -16.26 -8.17
CA PHE A 117 -9.13 -16.38 -6.73
C PHE A 117 -10.00 -17.56 -6.25
N ASN A 118 -11.24 -17.67 -6.74
CA ASN A 118 -12.14 -18.75 -6.35
C ASN A 118 -11.62 -20.13 -6.80
N SER A 119 -10.94 -20.21 -7.95
CA SER A 119 -10.33 -21.44 -8.45
C SER A 119 -9.10 -21.84 -7.62
N CYS A 120 -8.13 -20.94 -7.46
CA CYS A 120 -6.85 -21.25 -6.80
C CYS A 120 -6.96 -21.35 -5.27
N HIS A 121 -7.84 -20.55 -4.67
CA HIS A 121 -7.96 -20.44 -3.22
C HIS A 121 -9.30 -20.95 -2.68
N LYS A 122 -10.13 -21.56 -3.53
CA LYS A 122 -11.46 -22.11 -3.14
C LYS A 122 -12.35 -21.06 -2.45
N GLY A 123 -12.17 -19.78 -2.78
CA GLY A 123 -12.92 -18.68 -2.17
C GLY A 123 -12.58 -18.39 -0.70
N ILE A 124 -11.44 -18.87 -0.19
CA ILE A 124 -11.04 -18.66 1.22
C ILE A 124 -10.68 -17.19 1.47
N MET A 125 -11.65 -16.41 1.96
CA MET A 125 -11.52 -14.96 2.19
C MET A 125 -10.45 -14.57 3.23
N SER A 126 -10.06 -15.48 4.14
CA SER A 126 -9.06 -15.18 5.18
C SER A 126 -7.68 -14.83 4.59
N ILE A 127 -7.41 -15.22 3.35
CA ILE A 127 -6.20 -14.84 2.60
C ILE A 127 -6.17 -13.33 2.32
N LEU A 128 -7.34 -12.69 2.18
CA LEU A 128 -7.47 -11.27 1.85
C LEU A 128 -7.52 -10.37 3.10
N THR A 129 -7.68 -10.94 4.30
CA THR A 129 -7.88 -10.17 5.54
C THR A 129 -6.70 -9.25 5.90
N SER A 130 -5.49 -9.61 5.48
CA SER A 130 -4.29 -8.80 5.71
C SER A 130 -4.09 -7.69 4.67
N LEU A 131 -4.88 -7.67 3.59
CA LEU A 131 -4.76 -6.71 2.51
C LEU A 131 -5.65 -5.49 2.77
N PRO A 132 -5.15 -4.26 2.51
CA PRO A 132 -5.98 -3.07 2.59
C PRO A 132 -7.13 -3.13 1.56
N ARG A 133 -8.36 -2.90 2.04
CA ARG A 133 -9.52 -2.65 1.17
C ARG A 133 -9.49 -1.18 0.74
N VAL A 134 -9.47 -0.92 -0.56
CA VAL A 134 -9.32 0.43 -1.13
C VAL A 134 -10.51 0.88 -1.97
N GLY A 135 -11.50 0.00 -2.20
CA GLY A 135 -12.79 0.39 -2.79
C GLY A 135 -13.66 -0.79 -3.15
N ALA A 136 -14.66 -0.51 -3.99
CA ALA A 136 -15.55 -1.49 -4.60
C ALA A 136 -15.51 -1.38 -6.13
N LEU A 137 -15.57 -2.53 -6.81
CA LEU A 137 -15.71 -2.59 -8.26
C LEU A 137 -17.19 -2.45 -8.61
N ILE A 138 -17.55 -1.40 -9.35
CA ILE A 138 -18.88 -1.20 -9.90
C ILE A 138 -18.93 -1.73 -11.33
N LYS A 139 -19.98 -2.47 -11.66
CA LYS A 139 -20.31 -2.76 -13.06
C LYS A 139 -21.00 -1.51 -13.61
N GLU A 140 -20.67 -1.11 -14.84
CA GLU A 140 -21.28 0.05 -15.48
C GLU A 140 -22.80 0.00 -15.32
N LYS A 141 -23.39 1.12 -14.89
CA LYS A 141 -24.83 1.28 -14.89
C LYS A 141 -25.27 1.32 -16.35
N ILE A 142 -25.91 0.25 -16.80
CA ILE A 142 -26.70 0.30 -18.04
C ILE A 142 -27.77 1.36 -17.78
N ILE A 143 -27.67 2.48 -18.50
CA ILE A 143 -28.63 3.59 -18.47
C ILE A 143 -29.89 3.16 -19.22
#